data_AF-A0A0F7PHS8-F1
#
_entry.id   AF-A0A0F7PHS8-F1
#
_cell.length_a   1.000
_cell.length_b   1.000
_cell.length_c   1.000
_cell.angle_alpha   90.00
_cell.angle_beta   90.00
_cell.angle_gamma   90.00
#
_symmetry.space_group_name_H-M   'P 1'
#
loop_
_entity.id
_entity.type
_entity.pdbx_description
1 polymer ?
#
loop_
_entity_poly.entity_id
_entity_poly.type
_entity_poly.pdbx_seq_one_letter_code
_entity_poly.pdbx_strand_id
1 'polypeptide(L)'
;MKNPLPLLTMVLAMAVTPALAHDEDALKNSPPGAPFVQVSTIVPLPDFLPGLGTLFVNPDTLPAGPFLAYDHDGKLSATVYMTPLKALAGGTSYDGLGLGSHTVSSVDIYYNAGHPGVEEPHAHVVLYHDEGAKSRLAK
;
A
#
# COMPACT_ATOMS: atom_id res chain seq x y z
N MET A 1 40.42 -5.82 58.12
CA MET A 1 39.10 -5.15 57.97
C MET A 1 38.83 -4.99 56.47
N LYS A 2 37.71 -5.52 55.99
CA LYS A 2 37.31 -5.58 54.57
C LYS A 2 36.69 -4.24 54.14
N ASN A 3 37.16 -3.66 53.03
CA ASN A 3 36.40 -2.60 52.33
C ASN A 3 35.59 -3.26 51.19
N PRO A 4 34.29 -2.99 51.05
CA PRO A 4 33.51 -3.54 49.96
C PRO A 4 33.60 -2.66 48.70
N LEU A 5 33.82 -3.33 47.57
CA LEU A 5 33.74 -2.81 46.21
C LEU A 5 32.26 -2.49 45.87
N PRO A 6 31.92 -1.36 45.21
CA PRO A 6 30.54 -1.11 44.81
C PRO A 6 30.21 -1.91 43.55
N LEU A 7 29.14 -2.69 43.63
CA LEU A 7 28.53 -3.43 42.52
C LEU A 7 27.78 -2.42 41.64
N LEU A 8 28.26 -2.19 40.41
CA LEU A 8 27.58 -1.34 39.42
C LEU A 8 26.50 -2.18 38.72
N THR A 9 25.25 -2.03 39.16
CA THR A 9 24.09 -2.68 38.52
C THR A 9 23.73 -1.93 37.24
N MET A 10 24.10 -2.48 36.10
CA MET A 10 23.70 -1.96 34.78
C MET A 10 22.27 -2.39 34.48
N VAL A 11 21.31 -1.46 34.65
CA VAL A 11 19.91 -1.65 34.24
C VAL A 11 19.82 -1.40 32.73
N LEU A 12 19.68 -2.47 31.95
CA LEU A 12 19.38 -2.40 30.53
C LEU A 12 17.88 -2.10 30.36
N ALA A 13 17.53 -0.83 30.16
CA ALA A 13 16.19 -0.42 29.82
C ALA A 13 15.85 -0.87 28.39
N MET A 14 15.04 -1.91 28.25
CA MET A 14 14.43 -2.25 26.95
C MET A 14 13.41 -1.18 26.59
N ALA A 15 13.79 -0.29 25.67
CA ALA A 15 12.85 0.62 25.03
C ALA A 15 11.93 -0.20 24.10
N VAL A 16 10.74 -0.53 24.59
CA VAL A 16 9.66 -1.05 23.74
C VAL A 16 9.10 0.14 22.99
N THR A 17 9.59 0.38 21.78
CA THR A 17 8.92 1.32 20.86
C THR A 17 7.59 0.69 20.46
N PRO A 18 6.43 1.33 20.69
CA PRO A 18 5.19 0.87 20.13
C PRO A 18 5.33 0.91 18.61
N ALA A 19 5.33 -0.27 17.97
CA ALA A 19 5.08 -0.34 16.54
C ALA A 19 3.71 0.29 16.33
N LEU A 20 3.65 1.40 15.58
CA LEU A 20 2.37 1.93 15.11
C LEU A 20 1.74 0.81 14.28
N ALA A 21 0.73 0.15 14.82
CA ALA A 21 0.01 -0.89 14.12
C ALA A 21 -0.61 -0.26 12.88
N HIS A 22 -0.34 -0.85 11.71
CA HIS A 22 -1.02 -0.50 10.48
C HIS A 22 -2.52 -0.77 10.68
N ASP A 23 -3.32 0.28 10.81
CA ASP A 23 -4.74 0.18 11.12
C ASP A 23 -5.51 -0.21 9.85
N GLU A 24 -5.55 -1.51 9.56
CA GLU A 24 -6.27 -2.04 8.41
C GLU A 24 -7.78 -1.79 8.51
N ASP A 25 -8.32 -1.69 9.73
CA ASP A 25 -9.74 -1.43 9.95
C ASP A 25 -10.12 -0.04 9.42
N ALA A 26 -9.23 0.95 9.58
CA ALA A 26 -9.40 2.28 9.01
C ALA A 26 -9.38 2.27 7.47
N LEU A 27 -8.70 1.31 6.83
CA LEU A 27 -8.60 1.22 5.37
C LEU A 27 -9.73 0.42 4.72
N LYS A 28 -10.53 -0.33 5.49
CA LYS A 28 -11.57 -1.24 4.97
C LYS A 28 -12.60 -0.55 4.09
N ASN A 29 -12.91 0.71 4.37
CA ASN A 29 -13.93 1.46 3.65
C ASN A 29 -13.41 2.81 3.16
N SER A 30 -13.90 3.24 2.01
CA SER A 30 -13.61 4.55 1.45
C SER A 30 -14.44 5.65 2.14
N PRO A 31 -13.87 6.85 2.37
CA PRO A 31 -12.48 7.20 2.10
C PRO A 31 -11.53 6.74 3.23
N PRO A 32 -10.29 6.32 2.91
CA PRO A 32 -9.29 5.85 3.91
C PRO A 32 -8.77 6.91 4.89
N GLY A 33 -9.14 8.19 4.70
CA GLY A 33 -8.60 9.30 5.48
C GLY A 33 -7.16 9.68 5.08
N ALA A 34 -6.57 10.65 5.79
CA ALA A 34 -5.20 11.09 5.55
C ALA A 34 -4.19 9.95 5.85
N PRO A 35 -3.08 9.83 5.10
CA PRO A 35 -2.57 10.75 4.08
C PRO A 35 -3.06 10.47 2.65
N PHE A 36 -4.06 9.60 2.48
CA PHE A 36 -4.49 9.17 1.15
C PHE A 36 -5.35 10.23 0.45
N VAL A 37 -5.10 10.44 -0.84
CA VAL A 37 -5.89 11.29 -1.71
C VAL A 37 -6.47 10.48 -2.86
N GLN A 38 -7.67 10.82 -3.31
CA GLN A 38 -8.30 10.16 -4.45
C GLN A 38 -7.57 10.52 -5.74
N VAL A 39 -7.16 9.51 -6.51
CA VAL A 39 -6.30 9.67 -7.70
C VAL A 39 -6.96 10.58 -8.76
N SER A 40 -8.26 10.46 -8.98
CA SER A 40 -8.99 11.29 -9.95
C SER A 40 -9.01 12.79 -9.62
N THR A 41 -8.67 13.18 -8.38
CA THR A 41 -8.56 14.59 -7.99
C THR A 41 -7.21 15.22 -8.32
N ILE A 42 -6.19 14.39 -8.62
CA ILE A 42 -4.82 14.83 -8.91
C ILE A 42 -4.37 14.51 -10.34
N VAL A 43 -5.07 13.62 -11.05
CA VAL A 43 -4.86 13.32 -12.47
C VAL A 43 -6.21 13.25 -13.21
N PRO A 44 -6.28 13.60 -14.50
CA PRO A 44 -7.54 13.62 -15.26
C PRO A 44 -8.01 12.20 -15.62
N LEU A 45 -8.51 11.47 -14.63
CA LEU A 45 -9.07 10.13 -14.75
C LEU A 45 -10.50 10.10 -14.18
N PRO A 46 -11.36 9.17 -14.64
CA PRO A 46 -12.64 8.91 -13.99
C PRO A 46 -12.47 8.52 -12.51
N ASP A 47 -13.49 8.81 -11.69
CA ASP A 47 -13.49 8.41 -10.28
C ASP A 47 -13.46 6.89 -10.06
N PHE A 48 -14.01 6.13 -11.01
CA PHE A 48 -14.01 4.67 -10.97
C PHE A 48 -13.43 4.13 -12.28
N LEU A 49 -12.45 3.23 -12.16
CA LEU A 49 -11.77 2.58 -13.29
C LEU A 49 -12.17 1.10 -13.34
N PRO A 50 -12.85 0.62 -14.40
CA PRO A 50 -13.12 -0.80 -14.54
C PRO A 50 -11.86 -1.66 -14.43
N GLY A 51 -11.87 -2.60 -13.49
CA GLY A 51 -10.75 -3.47 -13.12
C GLY A 51 -9.86 -2.96 -11.96
N LEU A 52 -9.94 -1.67 -11.60
CA LEU A 52 -9.12 -1.04 -10.56
C LEU A 52 -9.94 -0.33 -9.48
N GLY A 53 -11.19 0.04 -9.76
CA GLY A 53 -12.08 0.71 -8.82
C GLY A 53 -11.79 2.19 -8.64
N THR A 54 -12.26 2.75 -7.53
CA THR A 54 -11.89 4.08 -7.08
C THR A 54 -10.57 3.99 -6.33
N LEU A 55 -9.56 4.69 -6.86
CA LEU A 55 -8.19 4.62 -6.37
C LEU A 55 -7.86 5.76 -5.41
N PHE A 56 -7.22 5.42 -4.30
CA PHE A 56 -6.60 6.35 -3.37
C PHE A 56 -5.12 6.03 -3.21
N VAL A 57 -4.28 7.05 -3.03
CA VAL A 57 -2.83 6.88 -2.84
C VAL A 57 -2.29 7.93 -1.88
N ASN A 58 -1.26 7.59 -1.11
CA ASN A 58 -0.44 8.60 -0.44
C ASN A 58 0.53 9.18 -1.48
N PRO A 59 0.47 10.48 -1.83
CA PRO A 59 1.35 11.08 -2.82
C PRO A 59 2.85 10.85 -2.56
N ASP A 60 3.25 10.74 -1.28
CA ASP A 60 4.65 10.52 -0.88
C ASP A 60 5.16 9.11 -1.21
N THR A 61 4.27 8.20 -1.62
CA THR A 61 4.60 6.80 -1.96
C THR A 61 4.64 6.55 -3.47
N LEU A 62 4.41 7.59 -4.27
CA LEU A 62 4.51 7.51 -5.73
C LEU A 62 5.97 7.29 -6.19
N PRO A 63 6.19 6.59 -7.32
CA PRO A 63 5.18 6.06 -8.23
C PRO A 63 4.61 4.69 -7.84
N ALA A 64 5.20 4.01 -6.85
CA ALA A 64 4.87 2.60 -6.56
C ALA A 64 3.52 2.39 -5.85
N GLY A 65 3.16 3.28 -4.92
CA GLY A 65 2.00 3.12 -4.05
C GLY A 65 2.34 2.55 -2.67
N PRO A 66 1.39 1.92 -1.96
CA PRO A 66 0.19 1.29 -2.49
C PRO A 66 -0.89 2.25 -2.96
N PHE A 67 -1.57 1.86 -4.03
CA PHE A 67 -2.89 2.37 -4.38
C PHE A 67 -3.96 1.49 -3.74
N LEU A 68 -4.87 2.10 -2.99
CA LEU A 68 -6.02 1.43 -2.38
C LEU A 68 -7.18 1.45 -3.38
N ALA A 69 -7.65 0.28 -3.76
CA ALA A 69 -8.71 0.08 -4.75
C ALA A 69 -10.03 -0.30 -4.07
N TYR A 70 -11.00 0.61 -4.15
CA TYR A 70 -12.34 0.43 -3.60
C TYR A 70 -13.35 0.12 -4.70
N ASP A 71 -14.31 -0.75 -4.40
CA ASP A 71 -15.46 -0.98 -5.28
C ASP A 71 -16.51 0.14 -5.18
N HIS A 72 -17.61 0.00 -5.93
CA HIS A 72 -18.73 0.95 -5.92
C HIS A 72 -19.40 1.12 -4.55
N ASP A 73 -19.33 0.11 -3.68
CA ASP A 73 -19.88 0.17 -2.32
C ASP A 73 -18.86 0.79 -1.34
N GLY A 74 -17.69 1.21 -1.83
CA GLY A 74 -16.62 1.78 -1.04
C GLY A 74 -15.87 0.74 -0.22
N LYS A 75 -15.98 -0.56 -0.51
CA LYS A 75 -15.24 -1.61 0.19
C LYS A 75 -13.87 -1.82 -0.44
N LEU A 76 -12.83 -1.89 0.40
CA LEU A 76 -11.47 -2.19 -0.05
C LEU A 76 -11.45 -3.57 -0.70
N SER A 77 -11.14 -3.59 -1.99
CA SER A 77 -11.17 -4.78 -2.82
C SER A 77 -9.77 -5.20 -3.27
N ALA A 78 -8.85 -4.25 -3.48
CA ALA A 78 -7.47 -4.59 -3.78
C ALA A 78 -6.46 -3.56 -3.25
N THR A 79 -5.21 -4.01 -3.12
CA THR A 79 -4.02 -3.17 -3.04
C THR A 79 -3.27 -3.29 -4.36
N VAL A 80 -2.97 -2.17 -5.02
CA VAL A 80 -2.31 -2.15 -6.32
C VAL A 80 -0.95 -1.44 -6.18
N TYR A 81 0.09 -2.06 -6.72
CA TYR A 81 1.39 -1.44 -6.88
C TYR A 81 1.70 -1.21 -8.36
N MET A 82 2.26 -0.06 -8.68
CA MET A 82 2.66 0.31 -10.04
C MET A 82 4.18 0.38 -10.09
N THR A 83 4.83 -0.69 -10.55
CA THR A 83 6.30 -0.78 -10.54
C THR A 83 6.87 -0.54 -11.95
N PRO A 84 7.55 0.60 -12.20
CA PRO A 84 8.13 0.91 -13.50
C PRO A 84 9.14 -0.16 -13.93
N LEU A 85 8.94 -0.73 -15.13
CA LEU A 85 9.79 -1.82 -15.61
C LEU A 85 11.23 -1.37 -15.83
N LYS A 86 11.42 -0.12 -16.25
CA LYS A 86 12.74 0.50 -16.42
C LYS A 86 13.49 0.62 -15.09
N ALA A 87 12.80 0.98 -14.00
CA ALA A 87 13.40 1.08 -12.68
C ALA A 87 13.80 -0.31 -12.15
N LEU A 88 12.90 -1.30 -12.28
CA LEU A 88 13.20 -2.69 -11.93
C LEU A 88 14.41 -3.23 -12.71
N ALA A 89 14.43 -3.02 -14.04
CA ALA A 89 15.56 -3.42 -14.89
C ALA A 89 16.88 -2.69 -14.53
N GLY A 90 16.78 -1.49 -13.96
CA GLY A 90 17.90 -0.72 -13.42
C GLY A 90 18.38 -1.16 -12.03
N GLY A 91 17.75 -2.17 -11.43
CA GLY A 91 18.11 -2.71 -10.12
C GLY A 91 17.38 -2.07 -8.93
N THR A 92 16.40 -1.18 -9.18
CA THR A 92 15.55 -0.65 -8.10
C THR A 92 14.77 -1.78 -7.45
N SER A 93 14.86 -1.88 -6.12
CA SER A 93 14.03 -2.76 -5.31
C SER A 93 12.93 -1.95 -4.65
N TYR A 94 11.69 -2.46 -4.70
CA TYR A 94 10.53 -1.86 -4.05
C TYR A 94 10.17 -2.68 -2.82
N ASP A 95 10.89 -2.44 -1.74
CA ASP A 95 10.79 -3.23 -0.50
C ASP A 95 9.93 -2.52 0.53
N GLY A 96 9.25 -3.30 1.39
CA GLY A 96 8.50 -2.76 2.53
C GLY A 96 7.34 -1.84 2.16
N LEU A 97 6.75 -2.01 0.97
CA LEU A 97 5.57 -1.25 0.57
C LEU A 97 4.40 -1.54 1.52
N GLY A 98 3.61 -0.51 1.84
CA GLY A 98 2.42 -0.65 2.67
C GLY A 98 1.38 -1.58 2.03
N LEU A 99 0.54 -2.21 2.86
CA LEU A 99 -0.56 -3.07 2.43
C LEU A 99 -1.89 -2.35 2.65
N GLY A 100 -2.92 -2.62 1.85
CA GLY A 100 -4.28 -2.19 2.17
C GLY A 100 -4.96 -3.14 3.17
N SER A 101 -4.69 -4.44 3.02
CA SER A 101 -5.06 -5.48 3.98
C SER A 101 -4.08 -6.66 3.94
N HIS A 102 -3.86 -7.30 5.10
CA HIS A 102 -3.07 -8.51 5.28
C HIS A 102 -3.77 -9.75 4.72
N THR A 103 -5.09 -9.69 4.48
CA THR A 103 -5.84 -10.80 3.88
C THR A 103 -5.80 -10.68 2.38
N VAL A 104 -5.18 -11.65 1.70
CA VAL A 104 -5.09 -11.70 0.23
C VAL A 104 -5.66 -13.02 -0.25
N SER A 105 -6.66 -12.97 -1.12
CA SER A 105 -7.29 -14.15 -1.73
C SER A 105 -6.59 -14.59 -3.02
N SER A 106 -6.08 -13.63 -3.79
CA SER A 106 -5.38 -13.87 -5.05
C SER A 106 -4.50 -12.69 -5.44
N VAL A 107 -3.53 -12.95 -6.31
CA VAL A 107 -2.63 -11.93 -6.85
C VAL A 107 -2.62 -12.02 -8.37
N ASP A 108 -2.76 -10.87 -9.03
CA ASP A 108 -2.53 -10.71 -10.45
C ASP A 108 -1.28 -9.85 -10.68
N ILE A 109 -0.46 -10.22 -11.67
CA ILE A 109 0.66 -9.41 -12.13
C ILE A 109 0.56 -9.27 -13.64
N TYR A 110 0.48 -8.03 -14.13
CA TYR A 110 0.35 -7.79 -15.56
C TYR A 110 1.03 -6.50 -16.01
N TYR A 111 1.41 -6.49 -17.29
CA TYR A 111 2.00 -5.35 -17.96
C TYR A 111 0.95 -4.26 -18.21
N ASN A 112 1.31 -3.02 -17.90
CA ASN A 112 0.63 -1.82 -18.35
C ASN A 112 1.61 -1.01 -19.23
N ALA A 113 1.13 -0.56 -20.40
CA ALA A 113 1.95 0.20 -21.34
C ALA A 113 2.27 1.63 -20.89
N GLY A 114 1.62 2.09 -19.82
CA GLY A 114 1.57 3.49 -19.43
C GLY A 114 0.27 4.16 -19.88
N HIS A 115 -0.11 5.23 -19.20
CA HIS A 115 -1.28 6.04 -19.50
C HIS A 115 -1.08 7.47 -18.98
N PRO A 116 -1.92 8.45 -19.35
CA PRO A 116 -1.86 9.78 -18.75
C PRO A 116 -1.82 9.70 -17.22
N GLY A 117 -0.81 10.33 -16.60
CA GLY A 117 -0.55 10.26 -15.16
C GLY A 117 0.57 9.29 -14.74
N VAL A 118 0.78 8.17 -15.47
CA VAL A 118 1.89 7.23 -15.26
C VAL A 118 2.34 6.71 -16.64
N GLU A 119 3.21 7.48 -17.30
CA GLU A 119 3.47 7.31 -18.74
C GLU A 119 4.42 6.15 -19.08
N GLU A 120 5.36 5.80 -18.19
CA GLU A 120 6.30 4.71 -18.48
C GLU A 120 5.65 3.34 -18.32
N PRO A 121 6.04 2.33 -19.13
CA PRO A 121 5.60 0.95 -18.92
C PRO A 121 5.92 0.44 -17.51
N HIS A 122 4.93 -0.16 -16.88
CA HIS A 122 5.00 -0.62 -15.49
C HIS A 122 4.23 -1.93 -15.33
N ALA A 123 4.59 -2.70 -14.30
CA ALA A 123 3.78 -3.84 -13.89
C ALA A 123 2.77 -3.38 -12.84
N HIS A 124 1.51 -3.76 -13.02
CA HIS A 124 0.53 -3.78 -11.94
C HIS A 124 0.73 -5.06 -11.15
N VAL A 125 0.99 -4.93 -9.86
CA VAL A 125 0.93 -6.03 -8.91
C VAL A 125 -0.31 -5.80 -8.06
N VAL A 126 -1.34 -6.63 -8.25
CA VAL A 126 -2.67 -6.44 -7.66
C VAL A 126 -2.94 -7.55 -6.64
N LEU A 127 -3.05 -7.18 -5.38
CA LEU A 127 -3.42 -8.06 -4.28
C LEU A 127 -4.92 -7.89 -4.01
N TYR A 128 -5.73 -8.90 -4.34
CA TYR A 128 -7.17 -8.90 -4.07
C TYR A 128 -7.47 -9.39 -2.66
N HIS A 129 -8.43 -8.77 -1.97
CA HIS A 129 -8.65 -8.99 -0.53
C HIS A 129 -9.82 -9.92 -0.18
N ASP A 130 -10.61 -10.36 -1.18
CA ASP A 130 -11.60 -11.43 -1.04
C ASP A 130 -11.97 -12.05 -2.40
N GLU A 131 -12.65 -13.20 -2.38
CA GLU A 131 -13.05 -13.95 -3.59
C GLU A 131 -13.89 -13.13 -4.58
N GLY A 132 -14.71 -12.20 -4.09
CA GLY A 132 -15.59 -11.36 -4.91
C GLY A 132 -14.91 -10.08 -5.42
N ALA A 133 -13.75 -9.71 -4.89
CA ALA A 133 -13.10 -8.42 -5.14
C ALA A 133 -12.90 -8.13 -6.62
N LYS A 134 -12.33 -9.09 -7.37
CA LYS A 134 -12.08 -8.93 -8.81
C LYS A 134 -13.38 -8.70 -9.60
N SER A 135 -14.46 -9.39 -9.24
CA SER A 135 -15.76 -9.20 -9.91
C SER A 135 -16.40 -7.86 -9.56
N ARG A 136 -16.20 -7.33 -8.35
CA ARG A 136 -16.74 -6.03 -7.95
C ARG A 136 -15.99 -4.88 -8.61
N LEU A 137 -14.68 -5.03 -8.80
CA LEU A 137 -13.86 -4.04 -9.50
C LEU A 137 -14.09 -4.01 -11.02
N ALA A 138 -14.51 -5.13 -11.63
CA ALA A 138 -14.68 -5.25 -13.08
C ALA A 138 -15.91 -4.52 -13.66
N LYS A 139 -16.88 -4.14 -12.81
CA LYS A 139 -18.15 -3.52 -13.19
C LYS A 139 -18.10 -2.02 -12.91
#